data_AF-A0A524FC10-F1
#
_entry.id   AF-A0A524FC10-F1
#
_cell.length_a   1.000
_cell.length_b   1.000
_cell.length_c   1.000
_cell.angle_alpha   90.00
_cell.angle_beta   90.00
_cell.angle_gamma   90.00
#
_symmetry.space_group_name_H-M   'P 1'
#
loop_
_entity.id
_entity.type
_entity.pdbx_description
1 polymer ?
#
loop_
_entity_poly.entity_id
_entity_poly.type
_entity_poly.pdbx_seq_one_letter_code
_entity_poly.pdbx_strand_id
1 'polypeptide(L)'
;MRRSIKRRSLIVGMFFLTMIILGLTQNPEFAYAQPQYDEGSKILNVPTSFLISEFSEDSDSEENITSIDLSLPSSNWNLTDLQVNFTDIEFNREILEIESIITGSYWSLGYNFFKALAVQINITEKTLIYGVQIYGFSINERDFEVYIEIRGFDSSKNAPTDEIIYDQTINMSGYGRAWYVQNFQNPVPLDIGNYSLVINATEIMTAPEKTTQYDWNYNAENPMNPDLYSSYYDKNLGLWVDGFRN
;
A
#
# COMPACT_ATOMS: atom_id res chain seq x y z
N MET A 1 -26.38 57.18 72.80
CA MET A 1 -26.14 56.62 71.44
C MET A 1 -24.70 56.71 70.90
N ARG A 2 -23.83 57.66 71.33
CA ARG A 2 -22.45 57.82 70.78
C ARG A 2 -21.39 56.77 71.18
N ARG A 3 -21.63 55.91 72.18
CA ARG A 3 -20.65 54.86 72.61
C ARG A 3 -20.63 53.61 71.70
N SER A 4 -21.69 53.37 70.93
CA SER A 4 -21.83 52.17 70.08
C SER A 4 -20.95 52.24 68.82
N ILE A 5 -20.83 53.42 68.20
CA ILE A 5 -20.09 53.60 66.94
C ILE A 5 -18.58 53.41 67.15
N LYS A 6 -18.02 53.90 68.27
CA LYS A 6 -16.59 53.73 68.59
C LYS A 6 -16.19 52.26 68.79
N ARG A 7 -17.09 51.41 69.31
CA ARG A 7 -16.82 49.96 69.45
C ARG A 7 -16.80 49.24 68.09
N ARG A 8 -17.67 49.64 67.16
CA ARG A 8 -17.71 49.03 65.81
C ARG A 8 -16.47 49.39 64.99
N SER A 9 -16.02 50.64 65.06
CA SER A 9 -14.78 51.07 64.39
C SER A 9 -13.53 50.38 64.95
N LEU A 10 -13.48 50.13 66.27
CA LEU A 10 -12.37 49.42 66.90
C LEU A 10 -12.30 47.95 66.47
N ILE A 11 -13.45 47.27 66.35
CA ILE A 11 -13.52 45.86 65.94
C ILE A 11 -13.08 45.70 64.48
N VAL A 12 -13.50 46.60 63.59
CA VAL A 12 -13.07 46.59 62.18
C VAL A 12 -11.57 46.86 62.06
N GLY A 13 -11.04 47.79 62.85
CA GLY A 13 -9.60 48.07 62.89
C GLY A 13 -8.77 46.88 63.38
N MET A 14 -9.25 46.17 64.41
CA MET A 14 -8.57 44.97 64.90
C MET A 14 -8.61 43.81 63.89
N PHE A 15 -9.72 43.65 63.15
CA PHE A 15 -9.83 42.62 62.10
C PHE A 15 -8.89 42.87 60.92
N PHE A 16 -8.71 44.13 60.52
CA PHE A 16 -7.74 44.48 59.49
C PHE A 16 -6.31 44.24 59.95
N LEU A 17 -6.01 44.57 61.21
CA LEU A 17 -4.67 44.38 61.77
C LEU A 17 -4.32 42.89 61.89
N THR A 18 -5.26 42.03 62.28
CA THR A 18 -5.02 40.58 62.38
C THR A 18 -4.83 39.93 61.01
N MET A 19 -5.52 40.37 59.96
CA MET A 19 -5.27 39.86 58.60
C MET A 19 -3.88 40.23 58.08
N ILE A 20 -3.40 41.45 58.37
CA ILE A 20 -2.05 41.86 57.97
C ILE A 20 -0.98 41.05 58.72
N ILE A 21 -1.17 40.83 60.03
CA ILE A 21 -0.24 40.03 60.83
C ILE A 21 -0.25 38.56 60.35
N LEU A 22 -1.41 37.97 60.04
CA LEU A 22 -1.47 36.61 59.49
C LEU A 22 -0.73 36.50 58.16
N GLY A 23 -0.89 37.48 57.25
CA GLY A 23 -0.19 37.52 55.97
C GLY A 23 1.32 37.67 56.10
N LEU A 24 1.82 38.31 57.16
CA LEU A 24 3.26 38.44 57.44
C LEU A 24 3.85 37.23 58.15
N THR A 25 3.04 36.46 58.90
CA THR A 25 3.51 35.24 59.59
C THR A 25 3.50 33.98 58.72
N GLN A 26 2.78 34.00 57.61
CA GLN A 26 2.99 33.00 56.56
C GLN A 26 4.23 33.41 55.77
N ASN A 27 5.40 32.97 56.22
CA ASN A 27 6.58 32.91 55.36
C ASN A 27 6.15 32.15 54.10
N PRO A 28 5.97 32.82 52.95
CA PRO A 28 5.84 32.07 51.72
C PRO A 28 7.19 31.37 51.59
N GLU A 29 7.19 30.05 51.52
CA GLU A 29 8.36 29.35 51.01
C GLU A 29 8.54 29.85 49.59
N PHE A 30 9.34 30.90 49.43
CA PHE A 30 9.87 31.29 48.14
C PHE A 30 10.84 30.17 47.78
N ALA A 31 10.32 29.17 47.05
CA ALA A 31 11.13 28.25 46.31
C ALA A 31 11.87 29.06 45.24
N TYR A 32 13.04 29.59 45.61
CA TYR A 32 14.01 30.02 44.63
C TYR A 32 14.55 28.75 43.98
N ALA A 33 14.10 28.45 42.77
CA ALA A 33 14.85 27.56 41.90
C ALA A 33 16.17 28.28 41.56
N GLN A 34 17.21 28.08 42.37
CA GLN A 34 18.57 28.42 41.97
C GLN A 34 18.93 27.49 40.80
N PRO A 35 19.24 28.00 39.61
CA PRO A 35 19.98 27.19 38.65
C PRO A 35 21.39 27.04 39.23
N GLN A 36 21.67 25.88 39.81
CA GLN A 36 23.02 25.43 40.04
C GLN A 36 23.62 25.19 38.64
N TYR A 37 24.30 26.21 38.11
CA TYR A 37 25.13 26.09 36.92
C TYR A 37 26.29 25.15 37.27
N ASP A 38 26.08 23.88 36.98
CA ASP A 38 27.17 22.92 36.82
C ASP A 38 27.63 23.06 35.37
N GLU A 39 28.89 23.48 35.16
CA GLU A 39 29.54 23.65 33.86
C GLU A 39 29.82 22.29 33.18
N GLY A 40 28.76 21.52 32.96
CA GLY A 40 28.76 20.29 32.20
C GLY A 40 27.36 20.10 31.64
N SER A 41 27.22 20.26 30.33
CA SER A 41 25.95 20.19 29.58
C SER A 41 25.09 18.98 29.98
N LYS A 42 24.20 19.17 30.96
CA LYS A 42 23.11 18.24 31.20
C LYS A 42 22.05 18.52 30.14
N ILE A 43 22.18 17.78 29.05
CA ILE A 43 21.17 17.68 28.00
C ILE A 43 19.95 17.02 28.64
N LEU A 44 18.87 17.79 28.83
CA LEU A 44 17.59 17.23 29.20
C LEU A 44 16.93 16.69 27.93
N ASN A 45 17.07 15.38 27.69
CA ASN A 45 16.36 14.71 26.60
C ASN A 45 14.89 14.55 26.99
N VAL A 46 14.01 15.31 26.35
CA VAL A 46 12.57 15.07 26.39
C VAL A 46 12.21 14.40 25.06
N PRO A 47 12.05 13.06 25.02
CA PRO A 47 11.68 12.38 23.78
C PRO A 47 10.27 12.81 23.38
N THR A 48 10.09 13.12 22.11
CA THR A 48 8.79 13.37 21.48
C THR A 48 8.66 12.38 20.34
N SER A 49 7.71 11.46 20.44
CA SER A 49 7.53 10.39 19.45
C SER A 49 6.40 10.76 18.49
N PHE A 50 6.69 10.74 17.19
CA PHE A 50 5.69 10.83 16.13
C PHE A 50 5.52 9.44 15.52
N LEU A 51 4.28 8.95 15.44
CA LEU A 51 3.96 7.70 14.75
C LEU A 51 3.73 8.00 13.27
N ILE A 52 4.49 7.33 12.40
CA ILE A 52 4.29 7.32 10.95
C ILE A 52 3.78 5.92 10.60
N SER A 53 2.53 5.83 10.15
CA SER A 53 1.96 4.56 9.70
C SER A 53 2.13 4.45 8.18
N GLU A 54 2.84 3.43 7.74
CA GLU A 54 2.88 2.96 6.36
C GLU A 54 2.03 1.67 6.30
N PHE A 55 1.20 1.55 5.27
CA PHE A 55 0.42 0.34 5.02
C PHE A 55 1.01 -0.31 3.78
N SER A 56 1.59 -1.51 3.94
CA SER A 56 1.99 -2.41 2.86
C SER A 56 1.08 -3.64 2.95
N GLU A 57 0.61 -4.19 1.82
CA GLU A 57 -0.34 -5.31 1.78
C GLU A 57 0.34 -6.69 1.98
N ASP A 58 1.64 -6.72 2.22
CA ASP A 58 2.30 -7.89 2.80
C ASP A 58 1.71 -8.15 4.20
N SER A 59 1.42 -9.41 4.54
CA SER A 59 0.68 -9.83 5.74
C SER A 59 1.28 -9.44 7.10
N ASP A 60 2.35 -8.66 7.09
CA ASP A 60 2.95 -8.01 8.23
C ASP A 60 2.79 -6.49 8.07
N SER A 61 2.02 -5.86 8.95
CA SER A 61 2.11 -4.41 9.12
C SER A 61 3.51 -4.11 9.65
N GLU A 62 4.45 -3.76 8.77
CA GLU A 62 5.67 -3.10 9.22
C GLU A 62 5.28 -1.69 9.66
N GLU A 63 5.02 -1.52 10.96
CA GLU A 63 5.07 -0.19 11.54
C GLU A 63 6.49 0.34 11.27
N ASN A 64 6.60 1.42 10.50
CA ASN A 64 7.88 2.09 10.34
C ASN A 64 8.26 2.68 11.70
N ILE A 65 9.05 1.93 12.48
CA ILE A 65 9.38 2.22 13.89
C ILE A 65 10.45 3.31 14.00
N THR A 66 10.37 4.36 13.18
CA THR A 66 11.31 5.47 13.21
C THR A 66 10.68 6.65 13.93
N SER A 67 10.78 6.66 15.26
CA SER A 67 10.48 7.86 16.04
C SER A 67 11.47 8.96 15.68
N ILE A 68 10.98 10.15 15.36
CA ILE A 68 11.82 11.34 15.21
C ILE A 68 12.00 11.97 16.59
N ASP A 69 13.09 11.62 17.28
CA ASP A 69 13.44 12.23 18.57
C ASP A 69 14.15 13.57 18.37
N LEU A 70 13.52 14.66 18.83
CA LEU A 70 14.09 16.00 18.79
C LEU A 70 14.60 16.41 20.18
N SER A 71 15.92 16.44 20.36
CA SER A 71 16.53 16.98 21.59
C SER A 71 16.47 18.50 21.59
N LEU A 72 15.68 19.07 22.50
CA LEU A 72 15.65 20.52 22.72
C LEU A 72 16.80 20.97 23.64
N PRO A 73 17.44 22.14 23.40
CA PRO A 73 18.56 22.60 24.22
C PRO A 73 18.18 22.92 25.67
N SER A 74 16.91 23.19 25.97
CA SER A 74 16.40 23.40 27.32
C SER A 74 14.87 23.24 27.42
N SER A 75 14.36 23.05 28.64
CA SER A 75 12.92 22.91 28.96
C SER A 75 12.09 24.17 28.69
N ASN A 76 12.73 25.31 28.44
CA ASN A 76 12.07 26.61 28.29
C ASN A 76 11.81 26.98 26.82
N TRP A 77 12.17 26.09 25.89
CA TRP A 77 11.84 26.26 24.49
C TRP A 77 10.37 25.93 24.27
N ASN A 78 9.61 26.94 23.87
CA ASN A 78 8.26 26.76 23.37
C ASN A 78 8.33 26.55 21.86
N LEU A 79 8.48 25.31 21.42
CA LEU A 79 8.51 24.97 19.99
C LEU A 79 7.11 25.26 19.40
N THR A 80 6.97 26.36 18.67
CA THR A 80 5.70 26.73 18.02
C THR A 80 5.59 26.16 16.61
N ASP A 81 6.73 25.96 15.93
CA ASP A 81 6.79 25.53 14.53
C ASP A 81 7.94 24.54 14.34
N LEU A 82 7.66 23.46 13.62
CA LEU A 82 8.64 22.46 13.18
C LEU A 82 8.44 22.24 11.67
N GLN A 83 9.47 22.51 10.88
CA GLN A 83 9.47 22.21 9.45
C GLN A 83 10.41 21.03 9.20
N VAL A 84 9.83 19.91 8.78
CA VAL A 84 10.59 18.72 8.36
C VAL A 84 10.62 18.69 6.85
N ASN A 85 11.80 18.44 6.27
CA ASN A 85 11.95 18.22 4.83
C ASN A 85 12.31 16.75 4.61
N PHE A 86 11.38 15.99 4.05
CA PHE A 86 11.65 14.61 3.65
C PHE A 86 12.30 14.65 2.26
N THR A 87 13.51 14.15 2.16
CA THR A 87 14.15 13.84 0.89
C THR A 87 14.19 12.32 0.73
N ASP A 88 14.28 11.85 -0.52
CA ASP A 88 14.55 10.44 -0.81
C ASP A 88 13.49 9.46 -0.28
N ILE A 89 12.21 9.81 -0.41
CA ILE A 89 11.11 8.85 -0.23
C ILE A 89 11.16 7.85 -1.38
N GLU A 90 11.59 6.63 -1.09
CA GLU A 90 11.56 5.51 -2.02
C GLU A 90 10.37 4.61 -1.68
N PHE A 91 9.45 4.47 -2.63
CA PHE A 91 8.41 3.45 -2.53
C PHE A 91 8.99 2.13 -3.01
N ASN A 92 8.99 1.13 -2.12
CA ASN A 92 9.36 -0.21 -2.53
C ASN A 92 8.33 -0.73 -3.54
N ARG A 93 8.82 -1.42 -4.58
CA ARG A 93 7.94 -2.07 -5.55
C ARG A 93 7.32 -3.29 -4.87
N GLU A 94 6.01 -3.30 -4.78
CA GLU A 94 5.27 -4.45 -4.28
C GLU A 94 5.05 -5.48 -5.40
N ILE A 95 5.12 -6.77 -5.04
CA ILE A 95 4.74 -7.86 -5.92
C ILE A 95 3.38 -8.36 -5.44
N LEU A 96 2.34 -8.06 -6.19
CA LEU A 96 1.02 -8.64 -5.93
C LEU A 96 1.00 -10.08 -6.46
N GLU A 97 0.91 -11.04 -5.54
CA GLU A 97 0.81 -12.45 -5.87
C GLU A 97 -0.65 -12.87 -6.09
N ILE A 98 -0.96 -13.28 -7.33
CA ILE A 98 -2.30 -13.80 -7.67
C ILE A 98 -2.36 -15.31 -7.36
N GLU A 99 -1.36 -16.07 -7.78
CA GLU A 99 -1.22 -17.50 -7.49
C GLU A 99 0.25 -17.89 -7.54
N SER A 100 0.75 -18.64 -6.55
CA SER A 100 2.12 -19.22 -6.56
C SER A 100 2.15 -20.74 -6.54
N ILE A 101 1.05 -21.39 -6.14
CA ILE A 101 1.00 -22.84 -6.01
C ILE A 101 0.75 -23.49 -7.37
N ILE A 102 1.67 -24.37 -7.77
CA ILE A 102 1.59 -25.10 -9.04
C ILE A 102 0.96 -26.48 -8.77
N THR A 103 -0.31 -26.66 -9.10
CA THR A 103 -1.03 -27.95 -8.95
C THR A 103 -0.98 -28.83 -10.20
N GLY A 104 -0.29 -28.38 -11.25
CA GLY A 104 -0.14 -29.13 -12.51
C GLY A 104 -1.29 -28.94 -13.51
N SER A 105 -2.32 -28.17 -13.15
CA SER A 105 -3.35 -27.71 -14.09
C SER A 105 -2.81 -26.59 -14.99
N TYR A 106 -3.26 -26.59 -16.25
CA TYR A 106 -2.89 -25.56 -17.22
C TYR A 106 -3.99 -25.38 -18.27
N TRP A 107 -4.09 -24.16 -18.78
CA TRP A 107 -4.81 -23.86 -20.01
C TRP A 107 -3.83 -23.73 -21.15
N SER A 108 -4.16 -24.35 -22.26
CA SER A 108 -3.38 -24.23 -23.50
C SER A 108 -3.99 -23.17 -24.40
N LEU A 109 -3.15 -22.32 -24.96
CA LEU A 109 -3.45 -21.44 -26.06
C LEU A 109 -2.79 -21.96 -27.34
N GLY A 110 -3.49 -21.88 -28.47
CA GLY A 110 -2.96 -22.34 -29.75
C GLY A 110 -3.98 -22.49 -30.86
N TYR A 111 -3.60 -23.12 -31.97
CA TYR A 111 -4.51 -23.31 -33.11
C TYR A 111 -5.77 -24.11 -32.74
N ASN A 112 -5.57 -25.24 -32.04
CA ASN A 112 -6.62 -26.17 -31.60
C ASN A 112 -7.13 -25.92 -30.18
N PHE A 113 -6.64 -24.87 -29.52
CA PHE A 113 -6.98 -24.56 -28.12
C PHE A 113 -7.64 -23.18 -28.00
N PHE A 114 -7.70 -22.65 -26.78
CA PHE A 114 -8.19 -21.30 -26.52
C PHE A 114 -7.35 -20.27 -27.29
N LYS A 115 -7.98 -19.17 -27.71
CA LYS A 115 -7.29 -18.09 -28.43
C LYS A 115 -6.83 -16.99 -27.52
N ALA A 116 -7.50 -16.80 -26.39
CA ALA A 116 -7.03 -15.91 -25.35
C ALA A 116 -7.54 -16.43 -24.02
N LEU A 117 -6.80 -16.11 -22.97
CA LEU A 117 -7.13 -16.42 -21.59
C LEU A 117 -6.98 -15.15 -20.77
N ALA A 118 -7.83 -14.98 -19.78
CA ALA A 118 -7.83 -13.81 -18.94
C ALA A 118 -8.04 -14.19 -17.48
N VAL A 119 -7.39 -13.44 -16.59
CA VAL A 119 -7.59 -13.48 -15.14
C VAL A 119 -7.89 -12.07 -14.66
N GLN A 120 -8.91 -11.94 -13.82
CA GLN A 120 -9.26 -10.67 -13.19
C GLN A 120 -8.13 -10.23 -12.26
N ILE A 121 -7.83 -8.94 -12.29
CA ILE A 121 -7.00 -8.27 -11.28
C ILE A 121 -7.83 -7.15 -10.64
N ASN A 122 -7.73 -7.02 -9.33
CA ASN A 122 -8.43 -5.98 -8.56
C ASN A 122 -7.41 -4.95 -8.07
N ILE A 123 -7.57 -3.70 -8.51
CA ILE A 123 -6.71 -2.58 -8.14
C ILE A 123 -7.43 -1.78 -7.05
N THR A 124 -6.96 -1.91 -5.81
CA THR A 124 -7.54 -1.29 -4.60
C THR A 124 -7.14 0.18 -4.44
N GLU A 125 -5.99 0.56 -4.98
CA GLU A 125 -5.45 1.92 -4.99
C GLU A 125 -4.83 2.29 -6.34
N LYS A 126 -4.74 3.59 -6.63
CA LYS A 126 -4.13 4.05 -7.89
C LYS A 126 -2.65 3.66 -7.91
N THR A 127 -2.24 2.90 -8.92
CA THR A 127 -0.89 2.30 -8.97
C THR A 127 -0.27 2.34 -10.36
N LEU A 128 1.02 2.01 -10.44
CA LEU A 128 1.78 1.82 -11.67
C LEU A 128 2.19 0.35 -11.78
N ILE A 129 1.75 -0.35 -12.84
CA ILE A 129 2.16 -1.72 -13.10
C ILE A 129 3.44 -1.72 -13.93
N TYR A 130 4.51 -2.32 -13.40
CA TYR A 130 5.82 -2.37 -14.06
C TYR A 130 6.05 -3.61 -14.90
N GLY A 131 5.24 -4.64 -14.72
CA GLY A 131 5.35 -5.90 -15.42
C GLY A 131 4.52 -6.98 -14.76
N VAL A 132 4.57 -8.17 -15.35
CA VAL A 132 3.89 -9.36 -14.82
C VAL A 132 4.82 -10.56 -14.84
N GLN A 133 4.58 -11.52 -13.96
CA GLN A 133 5.27 -12.79 -13.95
C GLN A 133 4.26 -13.91 -14.21
N ILE A 134 4.53 -14.74 -15.22
CA ILE A 134 3.59 -15.77 -15.66
C ILE A 134 4.28 -17.12 -15.59
N TYR A 135 3.68 -18.09 -14.89
CA TYR A 135 4.17 -19.47 -14.89
C TYR A 135 3.60 -20.22 -16.08
N GLY A 136 4.49 -20.76 -16.92
CA GLY A 136 4.03 -21.35 -18.15
C GLY A 136 5.10 -22.03 -18.97
N PHE A 137 4.64 -22.41 -20.16
CA PHE A 137 5.25 -23.14 -21.26
C PHE A 137 5.20 -22.51 -22.65
N SER A 138 6.25 -22.62 -23.47
CA SER A 138 6.07 -22.50 -24.93
C SER A 138 6.60 -23.72 -25.66
N ILE A 139 5.85 -24.27 -26.60
CA ILE A 139 6.34 -25.29 -27.54
C ILE A 139 6.46 -24.61 -28.90
N ASN A 140 7.65 -24.58 -29.53
CA ASN A 140 8.01 -24.05 -30.87
C ASN A 140 8.44 -22.59 -31.05
N GLU A 141 9.02 -22.35 -32.25
CA GLU A 141 9.60 -21.11 -32.76
C GLU A 141 8.58 -20.20 -33.49
N ARG A 142 8.23 -19.10 -32.82
CA ARG A 142 8.11 -17.68 -33.27
C ARG A 142 7.49 -17.27 -34.63
N ASP A 143 6.67 -18.07 -35.29
CA ASP A 143 6.02 -17.59 -36.52
C ASP A 143 4.78 -16.70 -36.30
N PHE A 144 4.48 -16.34 -35.05
CA PHE A 144 3.34 -15.48 -34.70
C PHE A 144 3.59 -14.78 -33.36
N GLU A 145 2.86 -13.69 -33.15
CA GLU A 145 2.93 -12.92 -31.92
C GLU A 145 1.84 -13.38 -30.95
N VAL A 146 2.24 -13.57 -29.70
CA VAL A 146 1.32 -13.73 -28.57
C VAL A 146 1.53 -12.52 -27.69
N TYR A 147 0.46 -11.91 -27.24
CA TYR A 147 0.51 -10.69 -26.46
C TYR A 147 0.12 -10.95 -25.01
N ILE A 148 0.74 -10.22 -24.11
CA ILE A 148 0.19 -9.94 -22.79
C ILE A 148 -0.51 -8.61 -22.90
N GLU A 149 -1.74 -8.55 -22.39
CA GLU A 149 -2.54 -7.34 -22.42
C GLU A 149 -3.14 -7.07 -21.04
N ILE A 150 -3.35 -5.79 -20.76
CA ILE A 150 -4.23 -5.33 -19.68
C ILE A 150 -5.47 -4.76 -20.35
N ARG A 151 -6.64 -5.26 -19.96
CA ARG A 151 -7.94 -4.82 -20.45
C ARG A 151 -8.85 -4.37 -19.32
N GLY A 152 -9.88 -3.60 -19.64
CA GLY A 152 -10.97 -3.35 -18.70
C GLY A 152 -11.72 -4.65 -18.35
N PHE A 153 -12.45 -4.66 -17.25
CA PHE A 153 -13.26 -5.82 -16.82
C PHE A 153 -14.77 -5.54 -16.90
N ASP A 154 -15.51 -6.41 -17.55
CA ASP A 154 -16.97 -6.41 -17.63
C ASP A 154 -17.56 -7.31 -16.53
N SER A 155 -17.98 -6.69 -15.42
CA SER A 155 -18.56 -7.40 -14.28
C SER A 155 -19.91 -8.07 -14.58
N SER A 156 -20.57 -7.72 -15.68
CA SER A 156 -21.80 -8.41 -16.09
C SER A 156 -21.54 -9.75 -16.80
N LYS A 157 -20.32 -9.93 -17.32
CA LYS A 157 -19.88 -11.12 -18.06
C LYS A 157 -18.75 -11.88 -17.36
N ASN A 158 -18.21 -11.34 -16.27
CA ASN A 158 -17.02 -11.84 -15.60
C ASN A 158 -15.83 -12.02 -16.55
N ALA A 159 -15.64 -11.06 -17.47
CA ALA A 159 -14.71 -11.19 -18.58
C ALA A 159 -14.09 -9.85 -19.00
N PRO A 160 -12.99 -9.84 -19.76
CA PRO A 160 -12.44 -8.62 -20.34
C PRO A 160 -13.44 -7.85 -21.20
N THR A 161 -13.32 -6.52 -21.20
CA THR A 161 -13.91 -5.66 -22.23
C THR A 161 -13.08 -5.71 -23.51
N ASP A 162 -13.58 -5.09 -24.57
CA ASP A 162 -12.84 -4.91 -25.83
C ASP A 162 -11.76 -3.80 -25.73
N GLU A 163 -11.74 -3.05 -24.63
CA GLU A 163 -10.78 -1.95 -24.40
C GLU A 163 -9.43 -2.50 -23.94
N ILE A 164 -8.42 -2.38 -24.82
CA ILE A 164 -7.02 -2.68 -24.51
C ILE A 164 -6.37 -1.42 -23.93
N ILE A 165 -5.92 -1.52 -22.68
CA ILE A 165 -5.23 -0.44 -21.96
C ILE A 165 -3.71 -0.52 -22.23
N TYR A 166 -3.18 -1.73 -22.29
CA TYR A 166 -1.78 -2.02 -22.59
C TYR A 166 -1.65 -3.35 -23.30
N ASP A 167 -0.67 -3.46 -24.18
CA ASP A 167 -0.26 -4.72 -24.81
C ASP A 167 1.25 -4.78 -25.03
N GLN A 168 1.79 -6.00 -25.01
CA GLN A 168 3.19 -6.27 -25.32
C GLN A 168 3.35 -7.72 -25.77
N THR A 169 4.21 -7.97 -26.75
CA THR A 169 4.56 -9.34 -27.14
C THR A 169 5.17 -10.11 -25.97
N ILE A 170 4.64 -11.30 -25.69
CA ILE A 170 5.11 -12.17 -24.62
C ILE A 170 6.54 -12.64 -24.91
N ASN A 171 7.41 -12.49 -23.92
CA ASN A 171 8.76 -13.05 -23.94
C ASN A 171 8.77 -14.38 -23.19
N MET A 172 8.22 -15.41 -23.81
CA MET A 172 8.27 -16.79 -23.31
C MET A 172 8.94 -17.65 -24.37
N SER A 173 10.16 -18.10 -24.04
CA SER A 173 10.93 -19.00 -24.92
C SER A 173 11.48 -20.16 -24.12
N GLY A 174 11.29 -21.38 -24.64
CA GLY A 174 11.86 -22.60 -24.09
C GLY A 174 10.82 -23.68 -23.83
N TYR A 175 11.27 -24.93 -23.95
CA TYR A 175 10.46 -26.14 -23.83
C TYR A 175 10.15 -26.56 -22.37
N GLY A 176 10.51 -25.74 -21.39
CA GLY A 176 10.42 -26.06 -19.95
C GLY A 176 9.43 -25.15 -19.22
N ARG A 177 8.73 -25.70 -18.22
CA ARG A 177 7.88 -24.92 -17.32
C ARG A 177 8.73 -24.02 -16.44
N ALA A 178 8.50 -22.72 -16.50
CA ALA A 178 9.23 -21.72 -15.72
C ALA A 178 8.36 -20.49 -15.48
N TRP A 179 8.81 -19.66 -14.54
CA TRP A 179 8.30 -18.31 -14.37
C TRP A 179 8.95 -17.38 -15.40
N TYR A 180 8.14 -16.69 -16.20
CA TYR A 180 8.59 -15.74 -17.21
C TYR A 180 8.21 -14.33 -16.81
N VAL A 181 9.21 -13.48 -16.62
CA VAL A 181 9.04 -12.07 -16.25
C VAL A 181 8.87 -11.21 -17.50
N GLN A 182 7.86 -10.35 -17.48
CA GLN A 182 7.41 -9.53 -18.61
C GLN A 182 7.46 -8.09 -18.14
N ASN A 183 8.63 -7.47 -18.27
CA ASN A 183 8.83 -6.08 -17.89
C ASN A 183 8.22 -5.17 -18.95
N PHE A 184 7.39 -4.22 -18.50
CA PHE A 184 6.81 -3.21 -19.35
C PHE A 184 7.83 -2.10 -19.59
N GLN A 185 7.97 -1.66 -20.85
CA GLN A 185 8.92 -0.59 -21.19
C GLN A 185 8.54 0.72 -20.52
N ASN A 186 7.24 0.99 -20.44
CA ASN A 186 6.67 2.11 -19.71
C ASN A 186 5.70 1.53 -18.67
N PRO A 187 5.79 1.94 -17.40
CA PRO A 187 4.83 1.51 -16.39
C PRO A 187 3.40 1.90 -16.78
N VAL A 188 2.44 1.02 -16.52
CA VAL A 188 1.04 1.21 -16.89
C VAL A 188 0.28 1.82 -15.70
N PRO A 189 -0.19 3.08 -15.80
CA PRO A 189 -0.98 3.68 -14.73
C PRO A 189 -2.39 3.09 -14.73
N LEU A 190 -2.82 2.58 -13.59
CA LEU A 190 -4.17 2.07 -13.37
C LEU A 190 -4.82 2.83 -12.21
N ASP A 191 -6.04 3.31 -12.44
CA ASP A 191 -6.90 3.82 -11.36
C ASP A 191 -7.59 2.65 -10.63
N ILE A 192 -8.17 2.94 -9.46
CA ILE A 192 -8.95 1.97 -8.67
C ILE A 192 -10.03 1.32 -9.53
N GLY A 193 -10.06 -0.01 -9.57
CA GLY A 193 -11.04 -0.75 -10.38
C GLY A 193 -10.67 -2.20 -10.65
N ASN A 194 -11.54 -2.87 -11.40
CA ASN A 194 -11.31 -4.23 -11.88
C ASN A 194 -10.79 -4.20 -13.32
N TYR A 195 -9.77 -5.00 -13.57
CA TYR A 195 -9.16 -5.17 -14.88
C TYR A 195 -8.96 -6.65 -15.18
N SER A 196 -8.46 -6.96 -16.36
CA SER A 196 -8.07 -8.31 -16.74
C SER A 196 -6.66 -8.34 -17.27
N LEU A 197 -5.85 -9.25 -16.74
CA LEU A 197 -4.60 -9.65 -17.35
C LEU A 197 -4.91 -10.73 -18.39
N VAL A 198 -4.53 -10.49 -19.64
CA VAL A 198 -4.87 -11.36 -20.76
C VAL A 198 -3.59 -11.89 -21.41
N ILE A 199 -3.57 -13.18 -21.74
CA ILE A 199 -2.66 -13.73 -22.75
C ILE A 199 -3.47 -13.92 -24.03
N ASN A 200 -3.14 -13.15 -25.05
CA ASN A 200 -3.83 -13.13 -26.34
C ASN A 200 -2.99 -13.82 -27.41
N ALA A 201 -3.50 -14.93 -27.91
CA ALA A 201 -2.93 -15.78 -28.95
C ALA A 201 -3.88 -15.90 -30.16
N THR A 202 -4.71 -14.87 -30.38
CA THR A 202 -5.64 -14.83 -31.51
C THR A 202 -4.93 -14.85 -32.86
N GLU A 203 -3.67 -14.41 -32.95
CA GLU A 203 -2.87 -14.43 -34.21
C GLU A 203 -2.36 -15.82 -34.60
N ILE A 204 -2.48 -16.83 -33.71
CA ILE A 204 -2.16 -18.23 -34.02
C ILE A 204 -3.25 -18.81 -34.93
N MET A 205 -3.35 -18.35 -36.17
CA MET A 205 -4.43 -18.75 -37.10
C MET A 205 -3.99 -19.53 -38.34
N THR A 206 -2.71 -19.64 -38.65
CA THR A 206 -2.35 -19.89 -40.07
C THR A 206 -1.64 -21.20 -40.38
N ALA A 207 -1.42 -22.12 -39.43
CA ALA A 207 -0.88 -23.43 -39.79
C ALA A 207 -1.32 -24.57 -38.86
N PRO A 208 -2.24 -25.47 -39.26
CA PRO A 208 -2.57 -26.69 -38.52
C PRO A 208 -1.35 -27.63 -38.36
N GLU A 209 -0.28 -27.38 -39.12
CA GLU A 209 0.96 -28.16 -39.13
C GLU A 209 1.96 -27.70 -38.05
N LYS A 210 1.70 -26.55 -37.40
CA LYS A 210 2.56 -26.01 -36.35
C LYS A 210 2.01 -26.39 -34.98
N THR A 211 2.82 -27.07 -34.18
CA THR A 211 2.50 -27.51 -32.82
C THR A 211 2.63 -26.38 -31.78
N THR A 212 2.52 -25.12 -32.21
CA THR A 212 2.86 -24.02 -31.33
C THR A 212 1.77 -23.81 -30.29
N GLN A 213 2.19 -23.88 -29.03
CA GLN A 213 1.33 -23.95 -27.87
C GLN A 213 1.94 -23.12 -26.75
N TYR A 214 1.10 -22.33 -26.10
CA TYR A 214 1.45 -21.61 -24.89
C TYR A 214 0.59 -22.15 -23.77
N ASP A 215 1.21 -22.56 -22.66
CA ASP A 215 0.47 -23.04 -21.51
C ASP A 215 0.56 -22.01 -20.39
N TRP A 216 -0.59 -21.59 -19.89
CA TRP A 216 -0.73 -20.80 -18.67
C TRP A 216 -1.17 -21.73 -17.55
N ASN A 217 -0.27 -21.97 -16.61
CA ASN A 217 -0.56 -22.78 -15.43
C ASN A 217 -1.42 -22.02 -14.42
N TYR A 218 -2.38 -22.70 -13.81
CA TYR A 218 -3.25 -22.15 -12.78
C TYR A 218 -3.47 -23.18 -11.66
N ASN A 219 -3.97 -22.71 -10.53
CA ASN A 219 -4.21 -23.51 -9.35
C ASN A 219 -5.68 -23.88 -9.23
N ALA A 220 -6.05 -25.12 -9.61
CA ALA A 220 -7.44 -25.56 -9.63
C ALA A 220 -7.97 -26.21 -8.34
N GLU A 221 -7.08 -26.53 -7.38
CA GLU A 221 -7.46 -27.35 -6.22
C GLU A 221 -7.70 -26.49 -4.97
N ASN A 222 -6.89 -25.46 -4.76
CA ASN A 222 -7.01 -24.56 -3.62
C ASN A 222 -6.37 -23.20 -3.99
N PRO A 223 -7.05 -22.40 -4.83
CA PRO A 223 -6.57 -21.07 -5.23
C PRO A 223 -6.24 -20.20 -4.02
N MET A 224 -5.21 -19.37 -4.13
CA MET A 224 -4.96 -18.31 -3.16
C MET A 224 -6.04 -17.22 -3.23
N ASN A 225 -6.56 -16.97 -4.43
CA ASN A 225 -7.54 -15.93 -4.70
C ASN A 225 -8.81 -16.50 -5.35
N PRO A 226 -9.67 -17.23 -4.60
CA PRO A 226 -10.84 -17.93 -5.14
C PRO A 226 -11.95 -17.00 -5.68
N ASP A 227 -11.91 -15.73 -5.29
CA ASP A 227 -12.92 -14.75 -5.69
C ASP A 227 -12.61 -14.09 -7.04
N LEU A 228 -11.42 -14.33 -7.60
CA LEU A 228 -11.05 -13.79 -8.91
C LEU A 228 -11.66 -14.63 -10.03
N TYR A 229 -12.20 -13.94 -11.03
CA TYR A 229 -12.73 -14.58 -12.23
C TYR A 229 -11.62 -14.88 -13.23
N SER A 230 -11.74 -16.02 -13.90
CA SER A 230 -11.03 -16.29 -15.13
C SER A 230 -12.00 -16.39 -16.31
N SER A 231 -11.52 -16.12 -17.52
CA SER A 231 -12.31 -16.27 -18.74
C SER A 231 -11.44 -16.66 -19.91
N TYR A 232 -12.07 -17.18 -20.97
CA TYR A 232 -11.39 -17.54 -22.20
C TYR A 232 -12.15 -17.01 -23.41
N TYR A 233 -11.42 -16.76 -24.50
CA TYR A 233 -12.03 -16.32 -25.75
C TYR A 233 -12.42 -17.54 -26.61
N ASP A 234 -13.73 -17.72 -26.83
CA ASP A 234 -14.26 -18.75 -27.73
C ASP A 234 -14.22 -18.23 -29.18
N LYS A 235 -13.32 -18.81 -29.98
CA LYS A 235 -13.15 -18.45 -31.38
C LYS A 235 -14.36 -18.73 -32.26
N ASN A 236 -15.17 -19.75 -31.93
CA ASN A 236 -16.31 -20.14 -32.75
C ASN A 236 -17.47 -19.17 -32.55
N LEU A 237 -17.57 -18.61 -31.33
CA LEU A 237 -18.60 -17.64 -30.97
C LEU A 237 -18.13 -16.19 -31.17
N GLY A 238 -16.81 -15.96 -31.22
CA GLY A 238 -16.23 -14.62 -31.35
C GLY A 238 -16.47 -13.75 -30.12
N LEU A 239 -16.45 -14.35 -28.93
CA LEU A 239 -16.76 -13.67 -27.67
C LEU A 239 -16.01 -14.29 -26.49
N TRP A 240 -15.83 -13.49 -25.45
CA TRP A 240 -15.36 -13.96 -24.15
C TRP A 240 -16.44 -14.75 -23.42
N VAL A 241 -16.05 -15.90 -22.87
CA VAL A 241 -16.91 -16.78 -22.08
C VAL A 241 -16.35 -16.84 -20.66
N ASP A 242 -17.23 -16.76 -19.68
CA ASP A 242 -16.90 -16.96 -18.26
C ASP A 242 -16.21 -18.32 -18.11
N GLY A 243 -15.06 -18.31 -17.45
CA GLY A 243 -14.22 -19.47 -17.25
C GLY A 243 -14.56 -20.16 -15.94
N PHE A 244 -13.52 -20.51 -15.19
CA PHE A 244 -13.66 -21.00 -13.83
C PHE A 244 -13.51 -19.81 -12.86
N ARG A 245 -14.20 -19.85 -11.73
CA ARG A 245 -13.68 -19.08 -10.58
C ARG A 245 -12.40 -19.77 -10.15
N ASN A 246 -11.36 -18.98 -9.85
CA ASN A 246 -10.14 -19.56 -9.30
C ASN A 246 -10.49 -20.41 -8.09
#